data_AF-A0A8K1SYQ1-F1
#
_entry.id   AF-A0A8K1SYQ1-F1
#
_cell.length_a   1.000
_cell.length_b   1.000
_cell.length_c   1.000
_cell.angle_alpha   90.00
_cell.angle_beta   90.00
_cell.angle_gamma   90.00
#
_symmetry.space_group_name_H-M   'P 1'
#
loop_
_entity.id
_entity.type
_entity.pdbx_description
1 polymer ?
#
loop_
_entity_poly.entity_id
_entity_poly.type
_entity_poly.pdbx_seq_one_letter_code
_entity_poly.pdbx_strand_id
1 'polypeptide(L)'
;MLANRLHIDVVVFSFFFSVLFCVFCCLVDNLLSFWVFLELCGMSLIPSFFYTSNSGLQGFYSSLLSYVVMSGLSSVFLVSGILIESLYFFIMLGFMIKFGLFPFSLWVYRVFSGSNWLFIFLLSVVSKFPILFFCYLLQSDVSLVVYCDSFMTILMCSCFFWLFSQSWEFIWCHISLSSVSTLIVACFCSDFVTSSFIYFYYFIWSCSCILYFYLLSDTEGVKNGFWWYCFLLLITPLSLPLFYKLGVCFAIINSTIYLLVVWSVYSFSEQFFLYKLGSDYFFSSVYNNWGC
;
A
#
# COMPACT_ATOMS: atom_id res chain seq x y z
N MET A 1 9.38 -21.85 -25.44
CA MET A 1 9.26 -20.63 -26.28
C MET A 1 7.78 -20.27 -26.41
N LEU A 2 7.10 -20.02 -25.28
CA LEU A 2 5.79 -19.37 -25.26
C LEU A 2 6.08 -17.89 -25.42
N ALA A 3 5.73 -17.33 -26.57
CA ALA A 3 5.88 -15.91 -26.81
C ALA A 3 5.11 -15.16 -25.72
N ASN A 4 5.83 -14.41 -24.89
CA ASN A 4 5.28 -13.37 -24.02
C ASN A 4 4.53 -12.39 -24.92
N ARG A 5 3.25 -12.64 -25.18
CA ARG A 5 2.35 -11.59 -25.66
C ARG A 5 2.15 -10.66 -24.49
N LEU A 6 3.06 -9.69 -24.38
CA LEU A 6 2.87 -8.55 -23.49
C LEU A 6 1.57 -7.88 -23.93
N HIS A 7 0.54 -8.04 -23.11
CA HIS A 7 -0.74 -7.36 -23.31
C HIS A 7 -0.60 -5.90 -22.89
N ILE A 8 0.20 -5.14 -23.65
CA ILE A 8 0.45 -3.72 -23.41
C ILE A 8 -0.86 -2.95 -23.40
N ASP A 9 -1.80 -3.33 -24.28
CA ASP A 9 -3.14 -2.74 -24.33
C ASP A 9 -3.89 -2.84 -22.99
N VAL A 10 -3.73 -3.97 -22.30
CA VAL A 10 -4.37 -4.22 -20.99
C VAL A 10 -3.72 -3.39 -19.89
N VAL A 11 -2.40 -3.19 -19.97
CA VAL A 11 -1.65 -2.33 -19.06
C VAL A 11 -2.06 -0.87 -19.23
N VAL A 12 -2.07 -0.38 -20.47
CA VAL A 12 -2.46 1.00 -20.77
C VAL A 12 -3.90 1.25 -20.35
N PHE A 13 -4.80 0.30 -20.61
CA PHE A 13 -6.19 0.36 -20.16
C PHE A 13 -6.27 0.49 -18.63
N SER A 14 -5.68 -0.45 -17.89
CA SER A 14 -5.77 -0.48 -16.42
C SER A 14 -5.13 0.76 -15.76
N PHE A 15 -3.97 1.21 -16.25
CA PHE A 15 -3.32 2.41 -15.74
C PHE A 15 -4.13 3.68 -16.03
N PHE A 16 -4.59 3.87 -17.28
CA PHE A 16 -5.33 5.07 -17.66
C PHE A 16 -6.66 5.18 -16.90
N PHE A 17 -7.44 4.10 -16.87
CA PHE A 17 -8.75 4.12 -16.21
C PHE A 17 -8.64 4.23 -14.68
N SER A 18 -7.67 3.59 -14.05
CA SER A 18 -7.49 3.72 -12.59
C SER A 18 -7.13 5.16 -12.19
N VAL A 19 -6.21 5.81 -12.91
CA VAL A 19 -5.86 7.22 -12.65
C VAL A 19 -7.07 8.13 -12.90
N LEU A 20 -7.77 7.94 -14.02
CA LEU A 20 -8.95 8.73 -14.37
C LEU A 20 -10.07 8.60 -13.33
N PHE A 21 -10.37 7.38 -12.88
CA PHE A 21 -11.38 7.16 -11.83
C PHE A 21 -10.94 7.72 -10.48
N CYS A 22 -9.65 7.64 -10.15
CA CYS A 22 -9.10 8.30 -8.96
C CYS A 22 -9.29 9.82 -9.01
N VAL A 23 -9.05 10.46 -10.15
CA VAL A 23 -9.30 11.90 -10.34
C VAL A 23 -10.79 12.22 -10.22
N PHE A 24 -11.67 11.37 -10.77
CA PHE A 24 -13.11 11.55 -10.61
C PHE A 24 -13.59 11.40 -9.17
N CYS A 25 -12.93 10.61 -8.32
CA CYS A 25 -13.23 10.61 -6.88
C CYS A 25 -13.07 12.00 -6.24
N CYS A 26 -12.19 12.87 -6.76
CA CYS A 26 -12.02 14.24 -6.25
C CYS A 26 -13.08 15.21 -6.71
N LEU A 27 -13.62 15.02 -7.91
CA LEU A 27 -14.50 15.99 -8.57
C LEU A 27 -15.96 15.84 -8.16
N VAL A 28 -16.23 14.90 -7.26
CA VAL A 28 -17.57 14.40 -7.01
C VAL A 28 -18.04 14.83 -5.63
N ASP A 29 -19.19 15.50 -5.61
CA ASP A 29 -19.75 16.06 -4.38
C ASP A 29 -20.66 15.08 -3.60
N ASN A 30 -21.18 14.03 -4.27
CA ASN A 30 -22.08 13.07 -3.63
C ASN A 30 -21.36 11.77 -3.22
N LEU A 31 -21.65 11.30 -1.99
CA LEU A 31 -21.12 10.05 -1.42
C LEU A 31 -21.36 8.82 -2.31
N LEU A 32 -22.55 8.73 -2.91
CA LEU A 32 -22.92 7.60 -3.78
C LEU A 32 -22.06 7.57 -5.04
N SER A 33 -21.84 8.72 -5.68
CA SER A 33 -20.96 8.79 -6.85
C SER A 33 -19.49 8.58 -6.49
N PHE A 34 -19.05 9.04 -5.31
CA PHE A 34 -17.71 8.71 -4.80
C PHE A 34 -17.54 7.19 -4.70
N TRP A 35 -18.52 6.49 -4.12
CA TRP A 35 -18.52 5.03 -4.05
C TRP A 35 -18.46 4.38 -5.44
N VAL A 36 -19.28 4.84 -6.40
CA VAL A 36 -19.27 4.30 -7.79
C VAL A 36 -17.88 4.43 -8.42
N PHE A 37 -17.22 5.59 -8.33
CA PHE A 37 -15.89 5.76 -8.90
C PHE A 37 -14.83 4.93 -8.16
N LEU A 38 -14.98 4.74 -6.86
CA LEU A 38 -14.12 3.83 -6.10
C LEU A 38 -14.25 2.38 -6.61
N GLU A 39 -15.46 1.90 -6.88
CA GLU A 39 -15.66 0.55 -7.45
C GLU A 39 -15.14 0.43 -8.88
N LEU A 40 -15.38 1.43 -9.72
CA LEU A 40 -14.83 1.46 -11.08
C LEU A 40 -13.30 1.45 -11.07
N CYS A 41 -12.68 2.18 -10.12
CA CYS A 41 -11.25 2.12 -9.89
C CYS A 41 -10.82 0.69 -9.53
N GLY A 42 -11.47 0.02 -8.58
CA GLY A 42 -11.15 -1.37 -8.21
C GLY A 42 -11.29 -2.35 -9.37
N MET A 43 -12.36 -2.24 -10.15
CA MET A 43 -12.61 -3.11 -11.31
C MET A 43 -11.58 -2.86 -12.43
N SER A 44 -11.11 -1.61 -12.60
CA SER A 44 -10.07 -1.28 -13.57
C SER A 44 -8.69 -1.88 -13.26
N LEU A 45 -8.46 -2.32 -12.01
CA LEU A 45 -7.23 -3.00 -11.62
C LEU A 45 -7.20 -4.46 -12.07
N ILE A 46 -8.35 -5.12 -12.17
CA ILE A 46 -8.45 -6.56 -12.46
C ILE A 46 -7.71 -6.96 -13.75
N PRO A 47 -7.85 -6.24 -14.89
CA PRO A 47 -7.14 -6.59 -16.11
C PRO A 47 -5.61 -6.64 -15.94
N SER A 48 -5.03 -5.81 -15.07
CA SER A 48 -3.58 -5.78 -14.86
C SER A 48 -3.00 -7.05 -14.23
N PHE A 49 -3.83 -7.88 -13.59
CA PHE A 49 -3.42 -9.21 -13.14
C PHE A 49 -2.96 -10.09 -14.33
N PHE A 50 -3.62 -9.99 -15.48
CA PHE A 50 -3.33 -10.84 -16.64
C PHE A 50 -2.08 -10.40 -17.45
N TYR A 51 -1.34 -9.39 -16.98
CA TYR A 51 -0.17 -8.85 -17.68
C TYR A 51 0.99 -9.85 -17.81
N THR A 52 1.37 -10.54 -16.72
CA THR A 52 2.44 -11.55 -16.74
C THR A 52 1.99 -12.84 -16.06
N SER A 53 1.80 -13.91 -16.83
CA SER A 53 1.37 -15.23 -16.35
C SER A 53 2.55 -16.12 -15.93
N ASN A 54 3.53 -15.56 -15.23
CA ASN A 54 4.70 -16.33 -14.76
C ASN A 54 4.48 -16.96 -13.39
N SER A 55 3.44 -16.56 -12.64
CA SER A 55 3.06 -17.21 -11.39
C SER A 55 2.28 -18.50 -11.65
N GLY A 56 2.40 -19.48 -10.74
CA GLY A 56 1.64 -20.72 -10.83
C GLY A 56 0.14 -20.42 -10.93
N LEU A 57 -0.53 -21.05 -11.91
CA LEU A 57 -1.96 -20.82 -12.23
C LEU A 57 -2.86 -20.83 -10.98
N GLN A 58 -2.61 -21.75 -10.04
CA GLN A 58 -3.38 -21.84 -8.79
C GLN A 58 -3.19 -20.62 -7.87
N GLY A 59 -1.95 -20.12 -7.73
CA GLY A 59 -1.65 -18.94 -6.93
C GLY A 59 -2.32 -17.70 -7.51
N PHE A 60 -2.23 -17.52 -8.82
CA PHE A 60 -2.86 -16.44 -9.57
C PHE A 60 -4.38 -16.38 -9.38
N TYR A 61 -5.09 -17.49 -9.57
CA TYR A 61 -6.55 -17.49 -9.40
C TYR A 61 -6.94 -17.29 -7.93
N SER A 62 -6.15 -17.82 -6.99
CA SER A 62 -6.42 -17.64 -5.56
C SER A 62 -6.24 -16.18 -5.12
N SER A 63 -5.24 -15.47 -5.65
CA SER A 63 -4.99 -14.05 -5.36
C SER A 63 -6.09 -13.18 -5.97
N LEU A 64 -6.44 -13.40 -7.24
CA LEU A 64 -7.52 -12.68 -7.91
C LEU A 64 -8.87 -12.89 -7.21
N LEU A 65 -9.21 -14.13 -6.84
CA LEU A 65 -10.44 -14.41 -6.11
C LEU A 65 -10.46 -13.72 -4.74
N SER A 66 -9.34 -13.74 -4.01
CA SER A 66 -9.24 -13.04 -2.73
C SER A 66 -9.41 -11.53 -2.86
N TYR A 67 -8.87 -10.93 -3.93
CA TYR A 67 -9.06 -9.51 -4.24
C TYR A 67 -10.54 -9.20 -4.48
N VAL A 68 -11.19 -9.92 -5.40
CA VAL A 68 -12.59 -9.69 -5.78
C VAL A 68 -13.55 -9.89 -4.61
N VAL A 69 -13.34 -10.94 -3.80
CA VAL A 69 -14.19 -11.20 -2.63
C VAL A 69 -14.06 -10.08 -1.61
N MET A 70 -12.83 -9.66 -1.28
CA MET A 70 -12.63 -8.63 -0.27
C MET A 70 -13.05 -7.24 -0.76
N SER A 71 -12.81 -6.90 -2.03
CA SER A 71 -13.31 -5.67 -2.62
C SER A 71 -14.83 -5.65 -2.68
N GLY A 72 -15.49 -6.77 -3.03
CA GLY A 72 -16.94 -6.91 -2.99
C GLY A 72 -17.53 -6.82 -1.58
N LEU A 73 -16.89 -7.42 -0.56
CA LEU A 73 -17.32 -7.27 0.82
C LEU A 73 -17.22 -5.82 1.29
N SER A 74 -16.12 -5.13 0.95
CA SER A 74 -15.95 -3.72 1.27
C SER A 74 -17.05 -2.84 0.66
N SER A 75 -17.47 -3.14 -0.57
CA SER A 75 -18.50 -2.38 -1.28
C SER A 75 -19.88 -2.53 -0.64
N VAL A 76 -20.23 -3.74 -0.20
CA VAL A 76 -21.50 -4.01 0.50
C VAL A 76 -21.57 -3.23 1.82
N PHE A 77 -20.48 -3.18 2.59
CA PHE A 77 -20.42 -2.38 3.81
C PHE A 77 -20.52 -0.88 3.53
N LEU A 78 -19.85 -0.38 2.50
CA LEU A 78 -19.96 1.03 2.09
C LEU A 78 -21.40 1.40 1.69
N VAL A 79 -22.04 0.61 0.82
CA VAL A 79 -23.41 0.89 0.34
C VAL A 79 -24.42 0.80 1.49
N SER A 80 -24.32 -0.22 2.34
CA SER A 80 -25.23 -0.36 3.48
C SER A 80 -25.09 0.79 4.48
N GLY A 81 -23.86 1.28 4.72
CA GLY A 81 -23.62 2.48 5.55
C GLY A 81 -24.12 3.78 4.92
N ILE A 82 -24.12 3.89 3.58
CA ILE A 82 -24.67 5.07 2.87
C ILE A 82 -26.20 5.08 2.89
N LEU A 83 -26.86 3.91 2.75
CA LEU A 83 -28.32 3.82 2.66
C LEU A 83 -29.02 3.90 4.01
N ILE A 84 -28.36 3.49 5.10
CA ILE A 84 -28.95 3.39 6.43
C ILE A 84 -28.13 4.27 7.40
N GLU A 85 -28.68 5.42 7.79
CA GLU A 85 -28.01 6.40 8.66
C GLU A 85 -27.51 5.80 9.99
N SER A 86 -28.27 4.87 10.58
CA SER A 86 -27.88 4.22 11.85
C SER A 86 -26.68 3.29 11.73
N LEU A 87 -26.26 2.94 10.51
CA LEU A 87 -25.12 2.05 10.22
C LEU A 87 -23.91 2.82 9.68
N TYR A 88 -23.77 4.11 9.99
CA TYR A 88 -22.64 4.92 9.54
C TYR A 88 -21.26 4.31 9.85
N PHE A 89 -21.12 3.55 10.94
CA PHE A 89 -19.90 2.80 11.26
C PHE A 89 -19.50 1.78 10.18
N PHE A 90 -20.43 1.27 9.38
CA PHE A 90 -20.11 0.37 8.28
C PHE A 90 -19.34 1.04 7.14
N ILE A 91 -19.44 2.37 7.01
CA ILE A 91 -18.60 3.12 6.07
C ILE A 91 -17.13 2.96 6.47
N MET A 92 -16.80 3.17 7.74
CA MET A 92 -15.45 2.95 8.28
C MET A 92 -14.96 1.53 8.03
N LEU A 93 -15.78 0.54 8.39
CA LEU A 93 -15.42 -0.86 8.24
C LEU A 93 -15.20 -1.23 6.77
N GLY A 94 -16.03 -0.70 5.87
CA GLY A 94 -15.85 -0.84 4.42
C GLY A 94 -14.48 -0.33 3.96
N PHE A 95 -14.07 0.85 4.39
CA PHE A 95 -12.74 1.38 4.06
C PHE A 95 -11.59 0.61 4.73
N MET A 96 -11.75 0.15 5.98
CA MET A 96 -10.75 -0.70 6.64
C MET A 96 -10.50 -1.99 5.84
N ILE A 97 -11.57 -2.64 5.36
CA ILE A 97 -11.46 -3.81 4.51
C ILE A 97 -10.78 -3.44 3.18
N LYS A 98 -11.21 -2.34 2.55
CA LYS A 98 -10.77 -1.94 1.21
C LYS A 98 -9.28 -1.58 1.15
N PHE A 99 -8.76 -0.94 2.19
CA PHE A 99 -7.33 -0.61 2.31
C PHE A 99 -6.51 -1.68 3.04
N GLY A 100 -7.15 -2.74 3.54
CA GLY A 100 -6.46 -3.83 4.24
C GLY A 100 -5.87 -3.43 5.59
N LEU A 101 -6.55 -2.55 6.33
CA LEU A 101 -6.18 -2.23 7.71
C LEU A 101 -6.52 -3.39 8.64
N PHE A 102 -6.04 -3.34 9.87
CA PHE A 102 -6.20 -4.42 10.84
C PHE A 102 -7.68 -4.49 11.24
N PRO A 103 -8.29 -5.69 11.32
CA PRO A 103 -7.72 -7.04 11.24
C PRO A 103 -7.66 -7.64 9.82
N PHE A 104 -8.05 -6.89 8.79
CA PHE A 104 -8.22 -7.36 7.42
C PHE A 104 -6.95 -7.26 6.55
N SER A 105 -5.75 -7.10 7.10
CA SER A 105 -4.53 -6.96 6.29
C SER A 105 -4.11 -8.23 5.54
N LEU A 106 -4.50 -9.41 6.02
CA LEU A 106 -4.05 -10.71 5.49
C LEU A 106 -4.40 -10.96 4.03
N TRP A 107 -5.49 -10.38 3.52
CA TRP A 107 -5.85 -10.55 2.10
C TRP A 107 -4.87 -9.81 1.19
N VAL A 108 -4.35 -8.65 1.62
CA VAL A 108 -3.38 -7.87 0.84
C VAL A 108 -2.10 -8.67 0.64
N TYR A 109 -1.65 -9.39 1.66
CA TYR A 109 -0.49 -10.29 1.55
C TYR A 109 -0.68 -11.41 0.53
N ARG A 110 -1.86 -12.06 0.51
CA ARG A 110 -2.17 -13.10 -0.48
C ARG A 110 -2.26 -12.53 -1.90
N VAL A 111 -2.79 -11.32 -2.02
CA VAL A 111 -2.89 -10.64 -3.30
C VAL A 111 -1.50 -10.29 -3.83
N PHE A 112 -0.62 -9.74 -2.99
CA PHE A 112 0.71 -9.29 -3.41
C PHE A 112 1.58 -10.45 -3.88
N SER A 113 1.60 -11.56 -3.12
CA SER A 113 2.42 -12.73 -3.47
C SER A 113 2.04 -13.41 -4.78
N GLY A 114 0.77 -13.30 -5.20
CA GLY A 114 0.27 -13.90 -6.44
C GLY A 114 0.14 -12.92 -7.61
N SER A 115 0.66 -11.70 -7.50
CA SER A 115 0.43 -10.61 -8.45
C SER A 115 1.71 -10.06 -9.08
N ASN A 116 1.54 -9.23 -10.11
CA ASN A 116 2.62 -8.60 -10.85
C ASN A 116 2.96 -7.23 -10.27
N TRP A 117 4.20 -6.77 -10.44
CA TRP A 117 4.65 -5.44 -9.97
C TRP A 117 3.76 -4.28 -10.44
N LEU A 118 3.16 -4.38 -11.64
CA LEU A 118 2.23 -3.35 -12.13
C LEU A 118 0.92 -3.33 -11.34
N PHE A 119 0.35 -4.49 -11.04
CA PHE A 119 -0.84 -4.57 -10.18
C PHE A 119 -0.51 -4.06 -8.77
N ILE A 120 0.63 -4.47 -8.22
CA ILE A 120 1.14 -3.99 -6.93
C ILE A 120 1.28 -2.47 -6.95
N PHE A 121 1.79 -1.86 -8.03
CA PHE A 121 1.87 -0.41 -8.17
C PHE A 121 0.48 0.24 -8.12
N LEU A 122 -0.46 -0.22 -8.95
CA LEU A 122 -1.77 0.39 -9.02
C LEU A 122 -2.53 0.28 -7.68
N LEU A 123 -2.44 -0.86 -7.01
CA LEU A 123 -3.07 -1.05 -5.71
C LEU A 123 -2.34 -0.25 -4.62
N SER A 124 -1.02 -0.35 -4.51
CA SER A 124 -0.26 0.28 -3.43
C SER A 124 -0.05 1.79 -3.57
N VAL A 125 -0.23 2.37 -4.75
CA VAL A 125 0.06 3.80 -5.00
C VAL A 125 -1.16 4.55 -5.51
N VAL A 126 -1.76 4.09 -6.61
CA VAL A 126 -2.86 4.81 -7.27
C VAL A 126 -4.13 4.71 -6.41
N SER A 127 -4.46 3.52 -5.90
CA SER A 127 -5.67 3.32 -5.09
C SER A 127 -5.63 4.00 -3.72
N LYS A 128 -4.49 4.55 -3.29
CA LYS A 128 -4.36 5.35 -2.07
C LYS A 128 -4.84 6.79 -2.21
N PHE A 129 -4.94 7.29 -3.44
CA PHE A 129 -5.34 8.69 -3.67
C PHE A 129 -6.70 9.06 -3.06
N PRO A 130 -7.76 8.22 -3.14
CA PRO A 130 -9.04 8.52 -2.49
C PRO A 130 -8.97 8.66 -0.97
N ILE A 131 -7.90 8.18 -0.31
CA ILE A 131 -7.74 8.31 1.15
C ILE A 131 -7.63 9.79 1.56
N LEU A 132 -7.10 10.66 0.70
CA LEU A 132 -6.96 12.09 1.02
C LEU A 132 -8.30 12.78 1.34
N PHE A 133 -9.41 12.24 0.82
CA PHE A 133 -10.76 12.77 1.05
C PHE A 133 -11.47 12.12 2.24
N PHE A 134 -10.87 11.09 2.84
CA PHE A 134 -11.46 10.31 3.92
C PHE A 134 -11.83 11.16 5.14
N CYS A 135 -11.04 12.20 5.43
CA CYS A 135 -11.31 13.08 6.57
C CYS A 135 -12.47 14.04 6.34
N TYR A 136 -12.86 14.30 5.09
CA TYR A 136 -14.10 15.02 4.81
C TYR A 136 -15.32 14.10 4.92
N LEU A 137 -15.13 12.80 4.68
CA LEU A 137 -16.20 11.81 4.76
C LEU A 137 -16.57 11.47 6.20
N LEU A 138 -15.56 11.44 7.08
CA LEU A 138 -15.68 10.97 8.45
C LEU A 138 -15.48 12.10 9.43
N GLN A 139 -16.59 12.55 9.97
CA GLN A 139 -16.63 13.57 11.01
C GLN A 139 -15.80 13.14 12.24
N SER A 140 -15.42 14.12 13.06
CA SER A 140 -14.45 14.03 14.17
C SER A 140 -14.69 12.90 15.19
N ASP A 141 -15.91 12.41 15.29
CA ASP A 141 -16.35 11.50 16.34
C ASP A 141 -15.69 10.12 16.25
N VAL A 142 -15.15 9.75 15.09
CA VAL A 142 -14.54 8.43 14.87
C VAL A 142 -13.01 8.43 14.99
N SER A 143 -12.42 9.57 15.37
CA SER A 143 -10.96 9.76 15.46
C SER A 143 -10.25 8.73 16.35
N LEU A 144 -10.85 8.35 17.50
CA LEU A 144 -10.24 7.38 18.42
C LEU A 144 -10.17 5.96 17.81
N VAL A 145 -11.17 5.55 17.05
CA VAL A 145 -11.17 4.24 16.38
C VAL A 145 -10.08 4.21 15.30
N VAL A 146 -9.93 5.30 14.55
CA VAL A 146 -8.87 5.44 13.53
C VAL A 146 -7.49 5.36 14.16
N TYR A 147 -7.27 6.05 15.29
CA TYR A 147 -5.98 5.99 15.99
C TYR A 147 -5.69 4.60 16.56
N CYS A 148 -6.71 3.90 17.05
CA CYS A 148 -6.54 2.53 17.54
C CYS A 148 -6.22 1.55 16.40
N ASP A 149 -6.94 1.62 15.29
CA ASP A 149 -6.70 0.77 14.12
C ASP A 149 -5.29 1.01 13.54
N SER A 150 -4.94 2.28 13.30
CA SER A 150 -3.61 2.64 12.79
C SER A 150 -2.47 2.22 13.74
N PHE A 151 -2.67 2.33 15.06
CA PHE A 151 -1.72 1.80 16.04
C PHE A 151 -1.52 0.29 15.86
N MET A 152 -2.62 -0.47 15.77
CA MET A 152 -2.56 -1.93 15.62
C MET A 152 -1.94 -2.34 14.28
N THR A 153 -2.24 -1.64 13.18
CA THR A 153 -1.63 -1.94 11.87
C THR A 153 -0.13 -1.70 11.86
N ILE A 154 0.34 -0.58 12.41
CA ILE A 154 1.78 -0.28 12.43
C ILE A 154 2.50 -1.28 13.32
N LEU A 155 1.92 -1.63 14.48
CA LEU A 155 2.47 -2.63 15.38
C LEU A 155 2.53 -4.00 14.72
N MET A 156 1.46 -4.44 14.05
CA MET A 156 1.43 -5.70 13.28
C MET A 156 2.53 -5.71 12.21
N CYS A 157 2.65 -4.64 11.42
CA CYS A 157 3.68 -4.55 10.37
C CYS A 157 5.09 -4.58 10.98
N SER A 158 5.30 -3.97 12.16
CA SER A 158 6.59 -4.00 12.85
C SER A 158 7.00 -5.41 13.26
N CYS A 159 6.06 -6.22 13.75
CA CYS A 159 6.28 -7.63 14.09
C CYS A 159 6.51 -8.48 12.83
N PHE A 160 5.75 -8.22 11.77
CA PHE A 160 5.81 -9.03 10.55
C PHE A 160 7.11 -8.86 9.76
N PHE A 161 7.83 -7.75 9.88
CA PHE A 161 9.18 -7.65 9.32
C PHE A 161 10.12 -8.75 9.80
N TRP A 162 9.98 -9.18 11.05
CA TRP A 162 10.82 -10.21 11.66
C TRP A 162 10.36 -11.63 11.35
N LEU A 163 9.06 -11.84 11.17
CA LEU A 163 8.47 -13.17 11.04
C LEU A 163 8.15 -13.57 9.59
N PHE A 164 7.76 -12.61 8.74
CA PHE A 164 7.15 -12.87 7.43
C PHE A 164 7.72 -11.95 6.34
N SER A 165 8.98 -12.17 5.95
CA SER A 165 9.69 -11.36 4.94
C SER A 165 10.48 -12.21 3.94
N GLN A 166 9.82 -13.21 3.35
CA GLN A 166 10.45 -14.18 2.44
C GLN A 166 10.75 -13.62 1.04
N SER A 167 10.00 -12.62 0.58
CA SER A 167 10.14 -12.04 -0.78
C SER A 167 9.97 -10.53 -0.79
N TRP A 168 10.38 -9.88 -1.90
CA TRP A 168 10.25 -8.43 -2.07
C TRP A 168 8.80 -7.95 -2.08
N GLU A 169 7.86 -8.77 -2.56
CA GLU A 169 6.44 -8.46 -2.53
C GLU A 169 5.92 -8.35 -1.08
N PHE A 170 6.36 -9.24 -0.19
CA PHE A 170 6.01 -9.17 1.24
C PHE A 170 6.60 -7.93 1.92
N ILE A 171 7.87 -7.62 1.64
CA ILE A 171 8.55 -6.42 2.17
C ILE A 171 7.80 -5.16 1.72
N TRP A 172 7.48 -5.06 0.43
CA TRP A 172 6.71 -3.95 -0.11
C TRP A 172 5.30 -3.87 0.50
N CYS A 173 4.65 -5.01 0.75
CA CYS A 173 3.36 -5.06 1.43
C CYS A 173 3.43 -4.37 2.81
N HIS A 174 4.42 -4.72 3.65
CA HIS A 174 4.61 -4.10 4.98
C HIS A 174 4.82 -2.57 4.90
N ILE A 175 5.60 -2.12 3.92
CA ILE A 175 5.84 -0.69 3.65
C ILE A 175 4.55 0.00 3.16
N SER A 176 3.79 -0.69 2.31
CA SER A 176 2.56 -0.15 1.73
C SER A 176 1.44 -0.04 2.77
N LEU A 177 1.30 -1.01 3.68
CA LEU A 177 0.26 -1.02 4.71
C LEU A 177 0.55 0.01 5.81
N SER A 178 1.79 0.11 6.26
CA SER A 178 2.17 1.14 7.23
C SER A 178 1.92 2.55 6.69
N SER A 179 2.24 2.79 5.41
CA SER A 179 2.00 4.09 4.77
C SER A 179 0.51 4.42 4.55
N VAL A 180 -0.37 3.43 4.36
CA VAL A 180 -1.83 3.67 4.43
C VAL A 180 -2.20 4.16 5.82
N SER A 181 -1.81 3.42 6.85
CA SER A 181 -2.22 3.71 8.22
C SER A 181 -1.74 5.08 8.71
N THR A 182 -0.51 5.47 8.36
CA THR A 182 0.01 6.80 8.72
C THR A 182 -0.61 7.92 7.90
N LEU A 183 -0.93 7.68 6.62
CA LEU A 183 -1.59 8.67 5.78
C LEU A 183 -3.02 8.95 6.27
N ILE A 184 -3.75 7.91 6.69
CA ILE A 184 -5.08 8.09 7.30
C ILE A 184 -4.98 8.96 8.55
N VAL A 185 -4.06 8.65 9.47
CA VAL A 185 -3.85 9.47 10.68
C VAL A 185 -3.47 10.90 10.31
N ALA A 186 -2.56 11.08 9.36
CA ALA A 186 -2.12 12.39 8.90
C ALA A 186 -3.28 13.23 8.36
N CYS A 187 -4.22 12.63 7.63
CA CYS A 187 -5.37 13.35 7.12
C CYS A 187 -6.31 13.83 8.25
N PHE A 188 -6.43 13.08 9.36
CA PHE A 188 -7.28 13.49 10.50
C PHE A 188 -6.63 14.56 11.38
N CYS A 189 -5.29 14.60 11.43
CA CYS A 189 -4.55 15.45 12.36
C CYS A 189 -3.97 16.72 11.73
N SER A 190 -3.81 16.74 10.41
CA SER A 190 -3.10 17.80 9.68
C SER A 190 -3.91 18.33 8.51
N ASP A 191 -3.51 19.48 7.99
CA ASP A 191 -4.18 20.12 6.87
C ASP A 191 -4.09 19.27 5.59
N PHE A 192 -5.04 19.48 4.67
CA PHE A 192 -5.03 18.82 3.36
C PHE A 192 -3.72 19.09 2.57
N VAL A 193 -3.10 20.25 2.76
CA VAL A 193 -1.84 20.60 2.09
C VAL A 193 -0.69 19.70 2.57
N THR A 194 -0.61 19.41 3.86
CA THR A 194 0.44 18.53 4.40
C THR A 194 0.22 17.07 4.00
N SER A 195 -1.02 16.59 4.04
CA SER A 195 -1.33 15.20 3.63
C SER A 195 -1.13 14.98 2.12
N SER A 196 -1.53 15.94 1.28
CA SER A 196 -1.27 15.88 -0.17
C SER A 196 0.22 15.93 -0.51
N PHE A 197 1.02 16.72 0.22
CA PHE A 197 2.48 16.73 0.06
C PHE A 197 3.10 15.37 0.38
N ILE A 198 2.70 14.73 1.48
CA ILE A 198 3.17 13.39 1.88
C ILE A 198 2.79 12.36 0.81
N TYR A 199 1.56 12.40 0.31
CA TYR A 199 1.09 11.50 -0.75
C TYR A 199 1.90 11.67 -2.04
N PHE A 200 2.10 12.90 -2.51
CA PHE A 200 2.85 13.16 -3.76
C PHE A 200 4.29 12.68 -3.65
N TYR A 201 4.91 12.90 -2.49
CA TYR A 201 6.25 12.39 -2.22
C TYR A 201 6.29 10.86 -2.24
N TYR A 202 5.32 10.21 -1.57
CA TYR A 202 5.18 8.75 -1.61
C TYR A 202 4.96 8.23 -3.04
N PHE A 203 4.19 8.94 -3.87
CA PHE A 203 3.95 8.57 -5.27
C PHE A 203 5.24 8.53 -6.09
N ILE A 204 6.08 9.57 -5.99
CA ILE A 204 7.37 9.62 -6.70
C ILE A 204 8.31 8.52 -6.19
N TRP A 205 8.44 8.40 -4.87
CA TRP A 205 9.30 7.41 -4.25
C TRP A 205 8.88 5.99 -4.61
N SER A 206 7.61 5.66 -4.49
CA SER A 206 7.08 4.32 -4.80
C SER A 206 7.19 3.97 -6.28
N CYS A 207 6.98 4.93 -7.19
CA CYS A 207 7.23 4.72 -8.62
C CYS A 207 8.69 4.29 -8.87
N SER A 208 9.65 4.98 -8.25
CA SER A 208 11.07 4.63 -8.37
C SER A 208 11.41 3.26 -7.74
N CYS A 209 10.83 2.92 -6.58
CA CYS A 209 11.03 1.61 -5.94
C CYS A 209 10.47 0.46 -6.78
N ILE A 210 9.28 0.60 -7.34
CA ILE A 210 8.65 -0.48 -8.11
C ILE A 210 9.34 -0.67 -9.46
N LEU A 211 9.78 0.41 -10.11
CA LEU A 211 10.66 0.31 -11.28
C LEU A 211 11.96 -0.44 -10.94
N TYR A 212 12.55 -0.16 -9.79
CA TYR A 212 13.74 -0.87 -9.32
C TYR A 212 13.46 -2.37 -9.08
N PHE A 213 12.35 -2.72 -8.42
CA PHE A 213 11.98 -4.13 -8.21
C PHE A 213 11.65 -4.87 -9.50
N TYR A 214 11.00 -4.19 -10.46
CA TYR A 214 10.75 -4.75 -11.78
C TYR A 214 12.07 -5.10 -12.50
N LEU A 215 13.03 -4.18 -12.50
CA LEU A 215 14.36 -4.42 -13.09
C LEU A 215 15.11 -5.55 -12.36
N LEU A 216 15.03 -5.60 -11.03
CA LEU A 216 15.62 -6.69 -10.24
C LEU A 216 15.02 -8.05 -10.56
N SER A 217 13.72 -8.14 -10.83
CA SER A 217 13.08 -9.41 -11.17
C SER A 217 13.53 -9.97 -12.53
N ASP A 218 13.91 -9.08 -13.46
CA ASP A 218 14.38 -9.47 -14.80
C ASP A 218 15.89 -9.76 -14.84
N THR A 219 16.69 -9.17 -13.95
CA THR A 219 18.14 -9.38 -13.89
C THR A 219 18.53 -10.17 -12.65
N GLU A 220 19.04 -11.39 -12.80
CA GLU A 220 19.48 -12.28 -11.70
C GLU A 220 20.65 -11.72 -10.83
N GLY A 221 21.08 -10.48 -11.04
CA GLY A 221 22.25 -9.88 -10.41
C GLY A 221 21.93 -8.64 -9.57
N VAL A 222 21.75 -8.82 -8.25
CA VAL A 222 21.59 -7.74 -7.27
C VAL A 222 22.83 -6.83 -7.18
N LYS A 223 24.01 -7.32 -7.61
CA LYS A 223 25.32 -6.66 -7.42
C LYS A 223 25.47 -5.29 -8.10
N ASN A 224 24.83 -5.06 -9.25
CA ASN A 224 24.94 -3.77 -9.95
C ASN A 224 23.97 -2.70 -9.43
N GLY A 225 23.05 -3.05 -8.52
CA GLY A 225 22.00 -2.17 -8.00
C GLY A 225 22.29 -1.52 -6.64
N PHE A 226 23.46 -1.75 -6.01
CA PHE A 226 23.70 -1.34 -4.61
C PHE A 226 23.43 0.14 -4.32
N TRP A 227 23.92 1.04 -5.18
CA TRP A 227 23.73 2.49 -4.97
C TRP A 227 22.26 2.90 -5.08
N TRP A 228 21.52 2.29 -6.01
CA TRP A 228 20.09 2.51 -6.16
C TRP A 228 19.32 1.95 -4.96
N TYR A 229 19.69 0.77 -4.46
CA TYR A 229 19.16 0.21 -3.23
C TYR A 229 19.35 1.16 -2.04
N CYS A 230 20.55 1.66 -1.83
CA CYS A 230 20.87 2.58 -0.75
C CYS A 230 20.13 3.92 -0.86
N PHE A 231 19.96 4.44 -2.08
CA PHE A 231 19.26 5.70 -2.31
C PHE A 231 17.74 5.56 -2.18
N LEU A 232 17.17 4.42 -2.58
CA LEU A 232 15.73 4.20 -2.63
C LEU A 232 15.14 3.63 -1.35
N LEU A 233 15.84 2.74 -0.63
CA LEU A 233 15.25 1.98 0.48
C LEU A 233 15.88 2.28 1.84
N LEU A 234 17.18 2.55 1.89
CA LEU A 234 17.86 2.89 3.14
C LEU A 234 17.71 4.36 3.49
N ILE A 235 17.59 4.66 4.78
CA ILE A 235 17.65 6.02 5.30
C ILE A 235 19.12 6.43 5.34
N THR A 236 19.52 7.26 4.37
CA THR A 236 20.77 8.01 4.33
C THR A 236 20.40 9.49 4.26
N PRO A 237 21.30 10.43 4.61
CA PRO A 237 20.95 11.86 4.72
C PRO A 237 20.36 12.47 3.43
N LEU A 238 20.60 11.86 2.26
CA LEU A 238 20.10 12.31 0.97
C LEU A 238 19.04 11.37 0.36
N SER A 239 18.65 10.29 1.04
CA SER A 239 17.75 9.30 0.44
C SER A 239 16.30 9.73 0.47
N LEU A 240 15.54 9.18 -0.49
CA LEU A 240 14.13 9.50 -0.60
C LEU A 240 13.29 9.07 0.62
N PRO A 241 13.48 7.89 1.24
CA PRO A 241 12.71 7.47 2.42
C PRO A 241 12.81 8.41 3.61
N LEU A 242 13.92 9.14 3.76
CA LEU A 242 14.13 10.05 4.88
C LEU A 242 13.11 11.19 4.87
N PHE A 243 12.96 11.88 3.75
CA PHE A 243 12.01 12.99 3.64
C PHE A 243 10.56 12.54 3.80
N TYR A 244 10.22 11.35 3.27
CA TYR A 244 8.92 10.74 3.50
C TYR A 244 8.64 10.54 5.01
N LYS A 245 9.56 9.88 5.72
CA LYS A 245 9.38 9.57 7.15
C LYS A 245 9.36 10.84 8.01
N LEU A 246 10.20 11.84 7.70
CA LEU A 246 10.16 13.13 8.40
C LEU A 246 8.85 13.88 8.14
N GLY A 247 8.34 13.87 6.91
CA GLY A 247 7.04 14.46 6.58
C GLY A 247 5.89 13.80 7.34
N VAL A 248 5.90 12.46 7.41
CA VAL A 248 4.94 11.68 8.20
C VAL A 248 5.06 12.00 9.70
N CYS A 249 6.28 12.07 10.25
CA CYS A 249 6.48 12.47 11.63
C CYS A 249 5.87 13.85 11.90
N PHE A 250 6.13 14.83 11.02
CA PHE A 250 5.59 16.18 11.17
C PHE A 250 4.06 16.20 11.20
N ALA A 251 3.40 15.44 10.33
CA ALA A 251 1.93 15.35 10.30
C ALA A 251 1.33 14.64 11.53
N ILE A 252 2.05 13.65 12.10
CA ILE A 252 1.57 12.84 13.23
C ILE A 252 1.85 13.52 14.59
N ILE A 253 2.67 14.58 14.66
CA ILE A 253 2.96 15.30 15.93
C ILE A 253 1.68 15.71 16.67
N ASN A 254 0.64 16.11 15.94
CA ASN A 254 -0.61 16.59 16.52
C ASN A 254 -1.58 15.47 16.94
N SER A 255 -1.21 14.19 16.74
CA SER A 255 -2.08 13.04 17.03
C SER A 255 -1.94 12.59 18.50
N THR A 256 -1.29 11.44 18.74
CA THR A 256 -1.00 10.91 20.08
C THR A 256 0.46 10.47 20.16
N ILE A 257 1.04 10.58 21.36
CA ILE A 257 2.42 10.14 21.63
C ILE A 257 2.57 8.63 21.36
N TYR A 258 1.52 7.83 21.61
CA TYR A 258 1.52 6.39 21.36
C TYR A 258 1.76 6.05 19.89
N LEU A 259 1.12 6.78 18.96
CA LEU A 259 1.33 6.60 17.53
C LEU A 259 2.76 6.95 17.12
N LEU A 260 3.32 8.03 17.65
CA LEU A 260 4.73 8.40 17.39
C LEU A 260 5.72 7.33 17.88
N VAL A 261 5.49 6.77 19.07
CA VAL A 261 6.34 5.70 19.61
C VAL A 261 6.27 4.46 18.73
N VAL A 262 5.07 4.00 18.36
CA VAL A 262 4.94 2.81 17.51
C VAL A 262 5.47 3.04 16.10
N TRP A 263 5.30 4.23 15.55
CA TRP A 263 5.92 4.62 14.29
C TRP A 263 7.45 4.59 14.34
N SER A 264 8.04 5.01 15.47
CA SER A 264 9.49 4.94 15.68
C SER A 264 10.00 3.49 15.74
N VAL A 265 9.27 2.61 16.43
CA VAL A 265 9.59 1.18 16.52
C VAL A 265 9.51 0.52 15.13
N TYR A 266 8.45 0.81 14.38
CA TYR A 266 8.29 0.35 13.00
C TYR A 266 9.42 0.86 12.09
N SER A 267 9.73 2.15 12.16
CA SER A 267 10.78 2.76 11.32
C SER A 267 12.15 2.15 11.63
N PHE A 268 12.42 1.82 12.89
CA PHE A 268 13.63 1.14 13.30
C PHE A 268 13.67 -0.31 12.80
N SER A 269 12.58 -1.07 12.96
CA SER A 269 12.54 -2.48 12.54
C SER A 269 12.70 -2.63 11.02
N GLU A 270 12.01 -1.81 10.25
CA GLU A 270 12.11 -1.78 8.78
C GLU A 270 13.55 -1.53 8.33
N GLN A 271 14.20 -0.51 8.89
CA GLN A 271 15.55 -0.13 8.47
C GLN A 271 16.60 -1.13 8.92
N PHE A 272 16.48 -1.65 10.14
CA PHE A 272 17.35 -2.73 10.60
C PHE A 272 17.26 -3.95 9.69
N PHE A 273 16.05 -4.33 9.28
CA PHE A 273 15.84 -5.43 8.35
C PHE A 273 16.47 -5.14 6.98
N LEU A 274 16.27 -3.95 6.41
CA LEU A 274 16.84 -3.56 5.11
C LEU A 274 18.37 -3.46 5.14
N TYR A 275 18.96 -3.00 6.24
CA TYR A 275 20.43 -2.99 6.38
C TYR A 275 20.99 -4.40 6.40
N LYS A 276 20.36 -5.33 7.14
CA LYS A 276 20.75 -6.74 7.17
C LYS A 276 20.57 -7.41 5.81
N LEU A 277 19.46 -7.15 5.14
CA LEU A 277 19.20 -7.67 3.80
C LEU A 277 20.27 -7.17 2.82
N GLY A 278 20.61 -5.89 2.87
CA GLY A 278 21.72 -5.32 2.11
C GLY A 278 23.07 -5.97 2.44
N SER A 279 23.39 -6.27 3.69
CA SER A 279 24.65 -6.96 4.00
C SER A 279 24.70 -8.38 3.43
N ASP A 280 23.59 -9.11 3.54
CA ASP A 280 23.52 -10.52 3.16
C ASP A 280 23.57 -10.69 1.63
N TYR A 281 22.90 -9.86 0.84
CA TYR A 281 22.96 -9.97 -0.62
C TYR A 281 24.31 -9.51 -1.22
N PHE A 282 24.99 -8.55 -0.60
CA PHE A 282 26.16 -7.90 -1.19
C PHE A 282 27.51 -8.39 -0.64
N PHE A 283 27.58 -8.76 0.65
CA PHE A 283 28.86 -9.01 1.32
C PHE A 283 29.04 -10.45 1.81
N SER A 284 27.99 -11.13 2.26
CA SER A 284 28.08 -12.52 2.68
C SER A 284 27.26 -13.40 1.77
N SER A 285 27.90 -14.20 0.91
CA SER A 285 27.25 -15.29 0.16
C SER A 285 26.67 -16.41 1.05
N VAL A 286 26.30 -16.10 2.29
CA VAL A 286 25.61 -16.93 3.26
C VAL A 286 24.20 -16.39 3.35
N TYR A 287 23.27 -17.05 2.66
CA TYR A 287 21.85 -16.79 2.78
C TYR A 287 21.45 -17.12 4.23
N ASN A 288 21.30 -16.11 5.08
CA ASN A 288 20.70 -16.30 6.39
C ASN A 288 19.21 -16.52 6.17
N ASN A 289 18.84 -17.80 6.06
CA ASN A 289 17.46 -18.25 5.94
C ASN A 289 16.74 -18.03 7.29
N TRP A 290 16.33 -16.79 7.55
CA TRP A 290 15.57 -16.42 8.74
C TRP A 290 14.12 -16.20 8.31
N GLY A 291 13.33 -17.27 8.40
CA GLY A 291 11.90 -17.28 8.12
C GLY A 291 11.48 -18.45 7.24
N CYS A 292 11.45 -19.67 7.82
CA CYS A 292 10.56 -20.72 7.31
C CYS A 292 9.10 -20.24 7.38
#